data_AF-V6IC19-F1
#
_entry.id   AF-V6IC19-F1
#
_cell.length_a   1.000
_cell.length_b   1.000
_cell.length_c   1.000
_cell.angle_alpha   90.00
_cell.angle_beta   90.00
_cell.angle_gamma   90.00
#
_symmetry.space_group_name_H-M   'P 1'
#
loop_
_entity.id
_entity.type
_entity.pdbx_description
1 polymer ?
#
loop_
_entity_poly.entity_id
_entity_poly.type
_entity_poly.pdbx_seq_one_letter_code
_entity_poly.pdbx_strand_id
1 'polypeptide(L)'
;MAQRYYLYYKQSGAGNLVVGKPSGYANFMHNPDAKRMSFVLPENSGKAQETIGKFVQDFQRLNTNKFSISNTSIQNSSTPTPGPSPKPPVGGTDPKPNTTTITNSEKFEPKKEDNNTMLIGAVVLILIGVYVWNNSQKKSQRRR
;
A
#
# COMPACT_ATOMS: atom_id res chain seq x y z
N MET A 1 -11.50 4.21 18.15
CA MET A 1 -11.65 5.11 16.98
C MET A 1 -11.43 4.28 15.74
N ALA A 2 -12.29 4.41 14.72
CA ALA A 2 -12.10 3.68 13.47
C ALA A 2 -10.82 4.16 12.76
N GLN A 3 -10.07 3.25 12.13
CA GLN A 3 -8.94 3.62 11.27
C GLN A 3 -9.38 3.63 9.81
N ARG A 4 -8.78 4.51 9.00
CA ARG A 4 -9.01 4.59 7.56
C ARG A 4 -7.69 4.45 6.84
N TYR A 5 -7.65 3.54 5.87
CA TYR A 5 -6.52 3.37 4.97
C TYR A 5 -6.68 4.26 3.76
N TYR A 6 -5.60 4.91 3.34
CA TYR A 6 -5.50 5.77 2.17
C TYR A 6 -4.44 5.21 1.22
N LEU A 7 -4.79 5.13 -0.05
CA LEU A 7 -3.91 4.79 -1.16
C LEU A 7 -3.87 5.96 -2.13
N TYR A 8 -2.67 6.46 -2.37
CA TYR A 8 -2.39 7.47 -3.37
C TYR A 8 -1.84 6.76 -4.61
N TYR A 9 -2.25 7.21 -5.78
CA TYR A 9 -1.82 6.64 -7.05
C TYR A 9 -1.37 7.71 -8.03
N LYS A 10 -0.59 7.29 -9.02
CA LYS A 10 -0.19 8.11 -10.16
C LYS A 10 -0.50 7.36 -11.45
N GLN A 11 -0.79 8.11 -12.51
CA GLN A 11 -0.95 7.56 -13.84
C GLN A 11 0.42 7.21 -14.41
N SER A 12 0.53 6.02 -14.99
CA SER A 12 1.75 5.51 -15.62
C SER A 12 1.64 5.47 -17.15
N GLY A 13 0.42 5.39 -17.69
CA GLY A 13 0.16 5.40 -19.14
C GLY A 13 -0.10 6.81 -19.70
N ALA A 14 -0.06 6.94 -21.03
CA ALA A 14 -0.44 8.17 -21.73
C ALA A 14 -1.97 8.24 -21.97
N GLY A 15 -2.50 9.46 -22.13
CA GLY A 15 -3.91 9.72 -22.42
C GLY A 15 -4.78 10.00 -21.19
N ASN A 16 -6.10 10.07 -21.39
CA ASN A 16 -7.07 10.31 -20.32
C ASN A 16 -7.63 8.97 -19.83
N LEU A 17 -6.92 8.34 -18.88
CA LEU A 17 -7.23 7.01 -18.39
C LEU A 17 -8.19 7.10 -17.19
N VAL A 18 -9.16 6.19 -17.14
CA VAL A 18 -10.07 6.04 -15.99
C VAL A 18 -9.48 5.02 -15.04
N VAL A 19 -9.37 5.38 -13.76
CA VAL A 19 -8.89 4.47 -12.70
C VAL A 19 -9.98 3.46 -12.34
N GLY A 20 -9.62 2.18 -12.33
CA GLY A 20 -10.43 1.09 -11.82
C GLY A 20 -10.52 1.15 -10.30
N LYS A 21 -11.74 1.06 -9.78
CA LYS A 21 -12.04 1.18 -8.35
C LYS A 21 -12.28 -0.20 -7.73
N PRO A 22 -11.49 -0.63 -6.73
CA PRO A 22 -11.81 -1.82 -5.95
C PRO A 22 -13.18 -1.69 -5.26
N SER A 23 -13.95 -2.76 -5.19
CA SER A 23 -15.30 -2.80 -4.58
C SER A 23 -15.35 -3.69 -3.35
N GLY A 24 -16.39 -3.55 -2.52
CA GLY A 24 -16.55 -4.37 -1.30
C GLY A 24 -15.83 -3.87 -0.06
N TYR A 25 -15.28 -2.65 -0.09
CA TYR A 25 -14.58 -2.03 1.04
C TYR A 25 -15.50 -1.08 1.81
N ALA A 26 -15.48 -1.17 3.14
CA ALA A 26 -16.37 -0.39 4.01
C ALA A 26 -16.08 1.12 3.91
N ASN A 27 -17.12 1.93 3.71
CA ASN A 27 -17.02 3.38 3.57
C ASN A 27 -15.94 3.80 2.55
N PHE A 28 -15.91 3.10 1.41
CA PHE A 28 -14.97 3.39 0.34
C PHE A 28 -15.19 4.79 -0.24
N MET A 29 -14.11 5.55 -0.39
CA MET A 29 -14.10 6.86 -1.00
C MET A 29 -13.03 6.92 -2.08
N HIS A 30 -13.36 7.57 -3.20
CA HIS A 30 -12.42 7.84 -4.28
C HIS A 30 -12.44 9.34 -4.61
N ASN A 31 -11.28 9.97 -4.51
CA ASN A 31 -11.06 11.35 -4.90
C ASN A 31 -10.10 11.37 -6.12
N PRO A 32 -10.61 11.63 -7.33
CA PRO A 32 -9.79 11.65 -8.54
C PRO A 32 -8.82 12.84 -8.59
N ASP A 33 -9.19 14.00 -8.05
CA ASP A 33 -8.37 15.21 -8.06
C ASP A 33 -7.09 15.04 -7.25
N ALA A 34 -7.23 14.46 -6.05
CA ALA A 34 -6.12 14.11 -5.17
C ALA A 34 -5.45 12.77 -5.54
N LYS A 35 -5.93 12.09 -6.60
CA LYS A 35 -5.52 10.74 -7.02
C LYS A 35 -5.43 9.78 -5.84
N ARG A 36 -6.51 9.70 -5.06
CA ARG A 36 -6.56 9.02 -3.77
C ARG A 36 -7.80 8.15 -3.63
N MET A 37 -7.63 6.96 -3.10
CA MET A 37 -8.71 6.08 -2.66
C MET A 37 -8.56 5.78 -1.17
N SER A 38 -9.65 5.53 -0.47
CA SER A 38 -9.62 5.17 0.94
C SER A 38 -10.79 4.31 1.36
N PHE A 39 -10.63 3.59 2.47
CA PHE A 39 -11.70 2.80 3.08
C PHE A 39 -11.44 2.60 4.58
N VAL A 40 -12.49 2.33 5.35
CA VAL A 40 -12.40 2.10 6.79
C VAL A 40 -11.88 0.69 7.06
N LEU A 41 -10.86 0.60 7.90
CA LEU A 41 -10.27 -0.65 8.34
C LEU A 41 -11.14 -1.33 9.39
N PRO A 42 -11.22 -2.68 9.37
CA PRO A 42 -11.73 -3.46 10.49
C PRO A 42 -10.96 -3.14 11.79
N GLU A 43 -11.63 -3.24 12.93
CA GLU A 43 -10.99 -3.03 14.25
C GLU A 43 -9.97 -4.13 14.60
N ASN A 44 -10.17 -5.33 14.05
CA ASN A 44 -9.23 -6.43 14.22
C ASN A 44 -8.01 -6.23 13.31
N SER A 45 -6.83 -6.10 13.90
CA SER A 45 -5.57 -5.82 13.20
C SER A 45 -5.21 -6.87 12.13
N GLY A 46 -5.44 -8.16 12.40
CA GLY A 46 -5.20 -9.23 11.43
C GLY A 46 -6.10 -9.11 10.21
N LYS A 47 -7.40 -8.88 10.43
CA LYS A 47 -8.37 -8.63 9.34
C LYS A 47 -8.07 -7.32 8.60
N ALA A 48 -7.57 -6.31 9.29
CA ALA A 48 -7.17 -5.04 8.67
C ALA A 48 -6.02 -5.22 7.69
N GLN A 49 -4.97 -5.96 8.07
CA GLN A 49 -3.85 -6.25 7.18
C GLN A 49 -4.28 -7.08 5.96
N GLU A 50 -5.13 -8.09 6.15
CA GLU A 50 -5.69 -8.88 5.04
C GLU A 50 -6.50 -8.00 4.09
N THR A 51 -7.36 -7.13 4.63
CA THR A 51 -8.20 -6.23 3.83
C THR A 51 -7.34 -5.24 3.04
N ILE A 52 -6.27 -4.70 3.63
CA ILE A 52 -5.29 -3.85 2.93
C ILE A 52 -4.62 -4.63 1.81
N GLY A 53 -4.18 -5.87 2.07
CA GLY A 53 -3.53 -6.71 1.05
C GLY A 53 -4.45 -6.96 -0.14
N LYS A 54 -5.70 -7.35 0.11
CA LYS A 54 -6.74 -7.52 -0.92
C LYS A 54 -6.98 -6.22 -1.70
N PHE A 55 -7.08 -5.09 -0.99
CA PHE A 55 -7.30 -3.78 -1.62
C PHE A 55 -6.19 -3.40 -2.59
N VAL A 56 -4.94 -3.55 -2.15
CA VAL A 56 -3.75 -3.27 -2.96
C VAL A 56 -3.70 -4.21 -4.17
N GLN A 57 -3.98 -5.50 -3.98
CA GLN A 57 -4.01 -6.47 -5.08
C GLN A 57 -5.10 -6.15 -6.10
N ASP A 58 -6.32 -5.85 -5.64
CA ASP A 58 -7.42 -5.45 -6.51
C ASP A 58 -7.10 -4.17 -7.27
N PHE A 59 -6.52 -3.17 -6.59
CA PHE A 59 -6.10 -1.94 -7.24
C PHE A 59 -5.11 -2.22 -8.37
N GLN A 60 -4.07 -3.02 -8.11
CA GLN A 60 -3.07 -3.36 -9.12
C GLN A 60 -3.67 -4.16 -10.28
N ARG A 61 -4.55 -5.13 -10.00
CA ARG A 61 -5.24 -5.94 -11.02
C ARG A 61 -6.13 -5.09 -11.92
N LEU A 62 -6.90 -4.17 -11.34
CA LEU A 62 -7.81 -3.31 -12.09
C LEU A 62 -7.09 -2.20 -12.87
N ASN A 63 -5.90 -1.82 -12.43
CA ASN A 63 -5.14 -0.68 -12.97
C ASN A 63 -3.81 -1.06 -13.61
N THR A 64 -3.61 -2.34 -13.93
CA THR A 64 -2.37 -2.84 -14.51
C THR A 64 -1.95 -2.00 -15.72
N ASN A 65 -0.69 -1.56 -15.74
CA ASN A 65 -0.09 -0.71 -16.77
C ASN A 65 -0.73 0.69 -16.95
N LYS A 66 -1.71 1.09 -16.13
CA LYS A 66 -2.39 2.39 -16.22
C LYS A 66 -2.08 3.27 -15.02
N PHE A 67 -2.12 2.70 -13.82
CA PHE A 67 -1.84 3.41 -12.58
C PHE A 67 -0.97 2.59 -11.65
N SER A 68 -0.10 3.28 -10.91
CA SER A 68 0.76 2.70 -9.89
C SER A 68 0.51 3.38 -8.55
N ILE A 69 0.65 2.63 -7.46
CA ILE A 69 0.59 3.18 -6.10
C ILE A 69 1.80 4.08 -5.88
N SER A 70 1.58 5.31 -5.42
CA SER A 70 2.64 6.27 -5.12
C SER A 70 2.92 6.39 -3.63
N ASN A 71 1.89 6.27 -2.79
CA ASN A 71 2.02 6.33 -1.33
C ASN A 71 0.80 5.67 -0.67
N THR A 72 0.94 5.29 0.60
CA THR A 72 -0.14 4.73 1.42
C THR A 72 -0.05 5.26 2.84
N SER A 73 -1.19 5.45 3.51
CA SER A 73 -1.22 5.95 4.90
C SER A 73 -2.41 5.38 5.66
N ILE A 74 -2.25 5.13 6.95
CA ILE A 74 -3.36 4.82 7.86
C ILE A 74 -3.56 6.03 8.77
N GLN A 75 -4.79 6.49 8.88
CA GLN A 75 -5.15 7.60 9.77
C GLN A 75 -6.34 7.20 10.63
N ASN A 76 -6.39 7.72 11.85
CA ASN A 76 -7.59 7.61 12.67
C ASN A 76 -8.72 8.39 11.97
N SER A 77 -9.79 7.69 11.63
CA SER A 77 -11.03 8.31 11.18
C SER A 77 -11.73 8.87 12.41
N SER A 78 -11.70 10.19 12.56
CA SER A 78 -12.67 10.91 13.38
C SER A 78 -14.03 10.80 12.72
N THR A 79 -14.75 9.71 12.98
CA THR A 79 -16.22 9.83 12.98
C THR A 79 -16.56 10.87 14.05
N PRO A 80 -17.28 11.96 13.73
CA PRO A 80 -17.84 12.77 14.79
C PRO A 80 -18.75 11.83 15.57
N THR A 81 -18.42 11.57 16.83
CA THR A 81 -19.42 11.14 17.79
C THR A 81 -20.56 12.14 17.65
N PRO A 82 -21.84 11.73 17.54
CA PRO A 82 -22.95 12.67 17.65
C PRO A 82 -22.71 13.49 18.91
N GLY A 83 -22.41 14.78 18.73
CA GLY A 83 -22.13 15.65 19.86
C GLY A 83 -23.35 15.66 20.77
N PRO A 84 -23.17 15.82 22.10
CA PRO A 84 -24.32 16.05 22.97
C PRO A 84 -25.12 17.23 22.42
N SER A 85 -26.45 17.04 22.37
CA SER A 85 -27.44 18.02 21.94
C SER A 85 -27.10 19.44 22.44
N PRO A 86 -27.24 20.50 21.62
CA PRO A 86 -26.74 21.83 21.96
C PRO A 86 -27.34 22.35 23.26
N LYS A 87 -26.48 22.63 24.23
CA LYS A 87 -26.80 23.40 25.43
C LYS A 87 -26.70 24.90 25.08
N PRO A 88 -27.62 25.76 25.57
CA PRO A 88 -27.66 27.19 25.24
C PRO A 88 -26.35 27.92 25.57
N PRO A 89 -26.09 29.07 24.91
CA PRO A 89 -24.75 29.62 24.75
C PRO A 89 -24.24 30.19 26.06
N VAL A 90 -23.03 29.78 26.44
CA VAL A 90 -22.26 30.46 27.49
C VAL A 90 -20.98 30.96 26.81
N GLY A 91 -20.85 32.28 26.73
CA GLY A 91 -19.76 32.97 26.06
C GLY A 91 -18.40 32.75 26.74
N GLY A 92 -17.35 32.80 25.94
CA GLY A 92 -15.96 32.73 26.42
C GLY A 92 -14.97 32.57 25.26
N THR A 93 -14.49 33.71 24.77
CA THR A 93 -13.19 34.06 24.15
C THR A 93 -12.26 32.95 23.57
N ASP A 94 -11.91 33.12 22.28
CA ASP A 94 -10.84 32.55 21.40
C ASP A 94 -9.45 32.28 22.04
N PRO A 95 -8.44 31.63 21.38
CA PRO A 95 -8.39 30.99 20.04
C PRO A 95 -7.74 29.57 19.98
N LYS A 96 -7.88 28.90 18.82
CA LYS A 96 -7.08 27.73 18.32
C LYS A 96 -5.66 28.21 17.88
N PRO A 97 -4.62 27.39 17.55
CA PRO A 97 -4.47 25.92 17.57
C PRO A 97 -3.17 25.41 18.24
N ASN A 98 -3.06 24.11 18.51
CA ASN A 98 -1.73 23.45 18.55
C ASN A 98 -1.75 22.16 17.73
N THR A 99 -1.11 22.25 16.58
CA THR A 99 -0.71 21.14 15.72
C THR A 99 0.31 20.28 16.46
N THR A 100 -0.01 19.02 16.75
CA THR A 100 1.00 18.06 17.21
C THR A 100 1.70 17.49 15.97
N THR A 101 2.75 18.16 15.54
CA THR A 101 3.73 17.61 14.60
C THR A 101 4.49 16.52 15.35
N ILE A 102 4.19 15.25 15.10
CA ILE A 102 5.08 14.17 15.55
C ILE A 102 6.25 14.11 14.57
N THR A 103 7.27 14.92 14.84
CA THR A 103 8.62 14.69 14.34
C THR A 103 9.20 13.55 15.17
N ASN A 104 9.16 12.33 14.65
CA ASN A 104 10.16 11.32 15.03
C ASN A 104 11.17 11.25 13.89
N SER A 105 12.15 12.15 13.96
CA SER A 105 13.46 11.96 13.37
C SER A 105 14.18 10.86 14.16
N GLU A 106 13.82 9.60 13.91
CA GLU A 106 14.71 8.50 14.25
C GLU A 106 15.57 8.24 13.02
N LYS A 107 16.83 8.62 13.16
CA LYS A 107 17.94 8.35 12.26
C LYS A 107 18.03 6.84 12.03
N PHE A 108 17.40 6.34 10.97
CA PHE A 108 17.82 5.11 10.33
C PHE A 108 18.70 5.50 9.15
N GLU A 109 20.02 5.40 9.33
CA GLU A 109 20.92 5.22 8.21
C GLU A 109 20.77 3.77 7.74
N PRO A 110 20.27 3.48 6.52
CA PRO A 110 20.70 2.28 5.84
C PRO A 110 21.97 2.65 5.07
N LYS A 111 23.13 2.40 5.67
CA LYS A 111 24.33 2.18 4.85
C LYS A 111 24.14 0.86 4.11
N LYS A 112 24.09 1.00 2.78
CA LYS A 112 24.51 0.07 1.72
C LYS A 112 23.88 -1.33 1.72
N GLU A 113 23.21 -1.68 0.62
CA GLU A 113 23.84 -2.47 -0.45
C GLU A 113 22.89 -2.62 -1.65
N ASP A 114 23.46 -2.48 -2.84
CA ASP A 114 22.79 -2.59 -4.13
C ASP A 114 22.21 -3.99 -4.35
N ASN A 115 20.89 -4.11 -4.22
CA ASN A 115 20.13 -5.36 -4.41
C ASN A 115 20.06 -5.84 -5.87
N ASN A 116 20.81 -5.23 -6.78
CA ASN A 116 20.90 -5.70 -8.16
C ASN A 116 21.80 -6.95 -8.29
N THR A 117 22.73 -7.17 -7.35
CA THR A 117 23.62 -8.36 -7.36
C THR A 117 22.89 -9.63 -6.89
N MET A 118 21.93 -9.53 -5.97
CA MET A 118 21.22 -10.70 -5.43
C MET A 118 20.23 -11.31 -6.44
N LEU A 119 19.57 -10.48 -7.26
CA LEU A 119 18.71 -10.96 -8.35
C LEU A 119 19.54 -11.61 -9.48
N ILE A 120 20.69 -11.03 -9.85
CA ILE A 120 21.57 -11.61 -10.88
C ILE A 120 22.21 -12.93 -10.38
N GLY A 121 22.66 -12.98 -9.11
CA GLY A 121 23.25 -14.18 -8.52
C GLY A 121 22.27 -15.37 -8.45
N ALA A 122 21.02 -15.12 -8.08
CA ALA A 122 19.99 -16.15 -8.03
C ALA A 122 19.69 -16.74 -9.43
N VAL A 123 19.66 -15.90 -10.47
CA VAL A 123 19.43 -16.35 -11.85
C VAL A 123 20.60 -17.19 -12.37
N VAL A 124 21.85 -16.81 -12.10
CA VAL A 124 23.04 -17.56 -12.52
C VAL A 124 23.11 -18.94 -11.84
N LEU A 125 22.79 -19.02 -10.54
CA LEU A 125 22.78 -20.31 -9.82
C LEU A 125 21.71 -21.27 -10.34
N ILE A 126 20.52 -20.76 -10.70
CA ILE A 126 19.47 -21.58 -11.31
C ILE A 126 19.91 -22.08 -12.69
N LEU A 127 20.51 -21.23 -13.52
CA LEU A 127 20.98 -21.63 -14.86
C LEU A 127 22.12 -22.67 -14.79
N ILE A 128 23.07 -22.53 -13.86
CA ILE A 128 24.12 -23.54 -13.64
C ILE A 128 23.50 -24.85 -13.13
N GLY A 129 22.57 -24.78 -12.18
CA GLY A 129 21.87 -25.95 -11.65
C GLY A 129 21.12 -26.72 -12.75
N VAL A 130 20.37 -26.01 -13.60
CA VAL A 130 19.65 -26.61 -14.74
C VAL A 130 20.62 -27.16 -15.78
N TYR A 131 21.72 -26.46 -16.10
CA TYR A 131 22.71 -26.94 -17.07
C TYR A 131 23.44 -28.21 -16.60
N VAL A 132 23.87 -28.26 -15.34
CA VAL A 132 24.52 -29.44 -14.75
C VAL A 132 23.54 -30.61 -14.65
N TRP A 133 22.28 -30.36 -14.25
CA TRP A 133 21.23 -31.38 -14.22
C TRP A 133 20.99 -31.99 -15.62
N ASN A 134 20.84 -31.15 -16.65
CA ASN A 134 20.61 -31.61 -18.02
C ASN A 134 21.80 -32.39 -18.59
N ASN A 135 23.04 -31.97 -18.28
CA ASN A 135 24.24 -32.70 -18.71
C ASN A 135 24.45 -34.01 -17.93
N SER A 136 24.03 -34.09 -16.67
CA SER A 136 24.06 -35.33 -15.87
C SER A 136 23.08 -36.38 -16.41
N GLN A 137 21.87 -35.95 -16.79
CA GLN A 137 20.88 -36.81 -17.45
C GLN A 137 21.37 -37.33 -18.81
N LYS A 138 22.07 -36.49 -19.60
CA LYS A 138 22.69 -36.90 -20.87
C LYS A 138 23.85 -37.89 -20.70
N LYS A 139 24.64 -37.80 -19.62
CA LYS A 139 25.71 -38.78 -19.33
C LYS A 139 25.18 -40.13 -18.85
N SER A 140 24.04 -40.15 -18.14
CA SER A 140 23.39 -41.38 -17.69
C SER A 140 22.91 -42.26 -18.85
N GLN A 141 22.41 -41.66 -19.94
CA GLN A 141 21.96 -42.41 -21.12
C GLN A 141 23.10 -42.95 -22.01
N ARG A 142 24.36 -42.55 -21.78
CA ARG A 142 25.51 -42.99 -22.59
C ARG A 142 26.33 -44.12 -21.94
N ARG A 143 25.92 -44.59 -20.75
CA ARG A 143 26.53 -45.70 -20.00
C ARG A 143 25.53 -46.84 -19.73
N ARG A 144 24.62 -47.07 -20.66
CA ARG A 144 23.90 -48.34 -20.81
C ARG A 144 24.39 -49.03 -22.08
#